data_AF-A0A6N9HD87-F1
#
_entry.id   AF-A0A6N9HD87-F1
#
_cell.length_a   1.000
_cell.length_b   1.000
_cell.length_c   1.000
_cell.angle_alpha   90.00
_cell.angle_beta   90.00
_cell.angle_gamma   90.00
#
_symmetry.space_group_name_H-M   'P 1'
#
loop_
_entity.id
_entity.type
_entity.pdbx_description
1 polymer ?
#
loop_
_entity_poly.entity_id
_entity_poly.type
_entity_poly.pdbx_seq_one_letter_code
_entity_poly.pdbx_strand_id
1 'polypeptide(L)'
;MNEPRYTPEEFTRRSGNAKIDTELRRWLRSQAVPQRIGFIEALFPQNYRYALSLVRSSQLPIEEVTRLLQHWLTSASHNCSQGLIEGLIPMLGEARFWDIAAQTELTPAMADFLNYHSHGKLDRYKEAATSAGRQ
;
A
#
# COMPACT_ATOMS: atom_id res chain seq x y z
N MET A 1 28.27 -0.84 12.39
CA MET A 1 26.92 -1.25 11.97
C MET A 1 27.10 -2.31 10.91
N ASN A 2 26.42 -3.46 11.01
CA ASN A 2 26.39 -4.40 9.88
C ASN A 2 25.45 -3.82 8.82
N GLU A 3 25.91 -3.76 7.57
CA GLU A 3 25.07 -3.38 6.45
C GLU A 3 23.87 -4.33 6.32
N PRO A 4 22.67 -3.82 5.99
CA PRO A 4 21.53 -4.68 5.74
C PRO A 4 21.83 -5.61 4.57
N ARG A 5 21.44 -6.89 4.69
CA ARG A 5 21.68 -7.92 3.66
C ARG A 5 21.10 -7.56 2.28
N TYR A 6 20.02 -6.78 2.26
CA TYR A 6 19.36 -6.30 1.06
C TYR A 6 19.07 -4.81 1.20
N THR A 7 19.15 -4.07 0.10
CA THR A 7 18.73 -2.65 0.06
C THR A 7 17.60 -2.44 -0.95
N PRO A 8 16.71 -1.44 -0.76
CA PRO A 8 15.63 -1.15 -1.71
C PRO A 8 16.13 -0.92 -3.15
N GLU A 9 17.29 -0.30 -3.30
CA GLU A 9 17.89 0.08 -4.59
C GLU A 9 18.13 -1.14 -5.49
N GLU A 10 18.49 -2.30 -4.90
CA GLU A 10 18.70 -3.57 -5.59
C GLU A 10 17.43 -4.11 -6.28
N PHE A 11 16.24 -3.63 -5.87
CA PHE A 11 14.94 -4.12 -6.34
C PHE A 11 14.16 -3.10 -7.16
N THR A 12 14.76 -1.94 -7.47
CA THR A 12 14.14 -0.85 -8.25
C THR A 12 13.75 -1.27 -9.66
N ARG A 13 14.66 -1.95 -10.37
CA ARG A 13 14.47 -2.40 -11.76
C ARG A 13 14.12 -3.89 -11.88
N ARG A 14 13.97 -4.58 -10.75
CA ARG A 14 13.91 -6.04 -10.75
C ARG A 14 12.49 -6.54 -11.04
N SER A 15 12.37 -7.38 -12.06
CA SER A 15 11.18 -8.21 -12.30
C SER A 15 11.56 -9.69 -12.16
N GLY A 16 11.18 -10.28 -11.03
CA GLY A 16 11.02 -11.74 -10.88
C GLY A 16 12.30 -12.59 -11.01
N ASN A 17 13.03 -12.75 -9.89
CA ASN A 17 13.84 -13.94 -9.69
C ASN A 17 13.27 -14.68 -8.48
N ALA A 18 12.56 -15.78 -8.73
CA ALA A 18 11.79 -16.48 -7.71
C ALA A 18 12.62 -16.90 -6.48
N LYS A 19 13.89 -17.27 -6.69
CA LYS A 19 14.79 -17.63 -5.57
C LYS A 19 15.10 -16.40 -4.72
N ILE A 20 15.49 -15.30 -5.36
CA ILE A 20 15.85 -14.06 -4.65
C ILE A 20 14.62 -13.43 -4.00
N ASP A 21 13.46 -13.48 -4.64
CA ASP A 21 12.19 -13.03 -4.06
C ASP A 21 11.84 -13.84 -2.81
N THR A 22 12.08 -15.16 -2.84
CA THR A 22 11.86 -16.03 -1.68
C THR A 22 12.80 -15.69 -0.53
N GLU A 23 14.08 -15.45 -0.85
CA GLU A 23 15.10 -15.07 0.14
C GLU A 23 14.81 -13.68 0.74
N LEU A 24 14.49 -12.69 -0.08
CA LEU A 24 14.12 -11.34 0.36
C LEU A 24 12.91 -11.40 1.29
N ARG A 25 11.83 -12.08 0.89
CA ARG A 25 10.62 -12.19 1.71
C ARG A 25 10.92 -12.87 3.06
N ARG A 26 11.78 -13.89 3.07
CA ARG A 26 12.20 -14.56 4.31
C ARG A 26 13.01 -13.62 5.21
N TRP A 27 13.99 -12.93 4.63
CA TRP A 27 14.81 -11.96 5.36
C TRP A 27 13.97 -10.79 5.90
N LEU A 28 13.05 -10.26 5.10
CA LEU A 28 12.18 -9.15 5.50
C LEU A 28 11.31 -9.55 6.69
N ARG A 29 10.73 -10.76 6.68
CA ARG A 29 9.98 -11.30 7.83
C ARG A 29 10.83 -11.51 9.08
N SER A 30 12.16 -11.68 8.96
CA SER A 30 13.03 -11.77 10.14
C SER A 30 13.40 -10.42 10.74
N GLN A 31 13.09 -9.30 10.06
CA GLN A 31 13.32 -7.96 10.59
C GLN A 31 12.23 -7.57 11.59
N ALA A 32 12.50 -6.61 12.46
CA ALA A 32 11.45 -5.99 13.25
C ALA A 32 10.54 -5.11 12.35
N VAL A 33 9.30 -4.89 12.79
CA VAL A 33 8.25 -4.24 12.00
C VAL A 33 8.68 -2.88 11.42
N PRO A 34 9.33 -1.97 12.18
CA PRO A 34 9.78 -0.68 11.64
C PRO A 34 10.75 -0.82 10.46
N GLN A 35 11.66 -1.80 10.52
CA GLN A 35 12.61 -2.06 9.45
C GLN A 35 11.91 -2.64 8.20
N ARG A 36 10.87 -3.45 8.38
CA ARG A 36 10.06 -3.94 7.26
C ARG A 36 9.37 -2.79 6.54
N ILE A 37 8.75 -1.90 7.32
CA ILE A 37 8.04 -0.72 6.82
C ILE A 37 9.01 0.19 6.08
N GLY A 38 10.13 0.57 6.70
CA GLY A 38 11.12 1.46 6.08
C GLY A 38 11.67 0.92 4.76
N PHE A 39 11.90 -0.40 4.66
CA PHE A 39 12.30 -1.03 3.40
C PHE A 39 11.22 -0.90 2.31
N ILE A 40 9.96 -1.17 2.67
CA ILE A 40 8.82 -1.11 1.75
C ILE A 40 8.55 0.32 1.29
N GLU A 41 8.57 1.29 2.20
CA GLU A 41 8.35 2.71 1.90
C GLU A 41 9.43 3.27 0.97
N ALA A 42 10.70 2.94 1.23
CA ALA A 42 11.81 3.37 0.38
C ALA A 42 11.75 2.76 -1.04
N LEU A 43 11.23 1.54 -1.16
CA LEU A 43 11.07 0.85 -2.44
C LEU A 43 9.85 1.35 -3.22
N PHE A 44 8.76 1.70 -2.54
CA PHE A 44 7.47 2.05 -3.16
C PHE A 44 7.55 3.08 -4.30
N PRO A 45 8.20 4.25 -4.15
CA PRO A 45 8.25 5.24 -5.23
C PRO A 45 9.04 4.76 -6.45
N GLN A 46 9.91 3.77 -6.27
CA GLN A 46 10.78 3.25 -7.33
C GLN A 46 10.18 2.00 -8.00
N ASN A 47 9.44 1.18 -7.24
CA ASN A 47 8.81 -0.04 -7.73
C ASN A 47 7.57 -0.40 -6.88
N TYR A 48 6.49 0.38 -7.03
CA TYR A 48 5.28 0.23 -6.22
C TYR A 48 4.66 -1.17 -6.31
N ARG A 49 4.71 -1.80 -7.49
CA ARG A 49 4.16 -3.15 -7.70
C ARG A 49 4.88 -4.18 -6.83
N TYR A 50 6.21 -4.10 -6.80
CA TYR A 50 7.00 -5.00 -5.97
C TYR A 50 6.86 -4.68 -4.49
N ALA A 51 6.87 -3.39 -4.12
CA ALA A 51 6.61 -2.97 -2.74
C ALA A 51 5.27 -3.52 -2.20
N LEU A 52 4.19 -3.42 -2.97
CA LEU A 52 2.88 -3.99 -2.59
C LEU A 52 2.91 -5.52 -2.45
N SER A 53 3.68 -6.22 -3.29
CA SER A 53 3.93 -7.66 -3.11
C SER A 53 4.64 -7.97 -1.78
N LEU A 54 5.55 -7.09 -1.35
CA LEU A 54 6.25 -7.22 -0.07
C LEU A 54 5.34 -6.91 1.12
N VAL A 55 4.45 -5.92 1.03
CA VAL A 55 3.41 -5.68 2.07
C VAL A 55 2.64 -6.97 2.36
N ARG A 56 2.15 -7.63 1.31
CA ARG A 56 1.39 -8.89 1.43
C ARG A 56 2.19 -10.04 2.05
N SER A 57 3.50 -10.09 1.82
CA SER A 57 4.35 -11.24 2.20
C SER A 57 5.20 -11.02 3.46
N SER A 58 5.24 -9.79 3.98
CA SER A 58 6.00 -9.39 5.17
C SER A 58 5.20 -9.52 6.47
N GLN A 59 3.93 -9.92 6.40
CA GLN A 59 3.04 -10.14 7.55
C GLN A 59 3.02 -8.92 8.49
N LEU A 60 2.79 -7.74 7.92
CA LEU A 60 2.64 -6.52 8.73
C LEU A 60 1.37 -6.60 9.57
N PRO A 61 1.38 -6.06 10.81
CA PRO A 61 0.16 -5.81 11.57
C PRO A 61 -0.82 -4.96 10.76
N ILE A 62 -2.11 -5.17 10.97
CA ILE A 62 -3.14 -4.52 10.17
C ILE A 62 -3.12 -3.00 10.35
N GLU A 63 -2.75 -2.51 11.54
CA GLU A 63 -2.60 -1.08 11.83
C GLU A 63 -1.51 -0.44 10.97
N GLU A 64 -0.41 -1.16 10.72
CA GLU A 64 0.69 -0.66 9.88
C GLU A 64 0.30 -0.66 8.40
N VAL A 65 -0.48 -1.65 7.94
CA VAL A 65 -1.04 -1.66 6.59
C VAL A 65 -2.00 -0.48 6.39
N THR A 66 -2.81 -0.16 7.40
CA THR A 66 -3.68 1.02 7.40
C THR A 66 -2.88 2.32 7.30
N ARG A 67 -1.81 2.47 8.08
CA ARG A 67 -0.94 3.66 8.01
C ARG A 67 -0.26 3.80 6.66
N LEU A 68 0.25 2.71 6.09
CA LEU A 68 0.83 2.70 4.74
C LEU A 68 -0.19 3.12 3.69
N LEU A 69 -1.42 2.59 3.76
CA LEU A 69 -2.49 3.02 2.86
C LEU A 69 -2.74 4.53 2.97
N GLN A 70 -2.94 5.07 4.17
CA GLN A 70 -3.16 6.50 4.38
C GLN A 70 -2.00 7.35 3.84
N HIS A 71 -0.76 6.92 4.09
CA HIS A 71 0.43 7.62 3.59
C HIS A 71 0.48 7.64 2.05
N TRP A 72 0.24 6.50 1.39
CA TRP A 72 0.28 6.44 -0.07
C TRP A 72 -0.90 7.13 -0.74
N LEU A 73 -2.07 7.10 -0.12
CA LEU A 73 -3.24 7.85 -0.59
C LEU A 73 -3.00 9.36 -0.65
N THR A 74 -2.19 9.91 0.26
CA THR A 74 -1.90 11.35 0.33
C THR A 74 -0.69 11.76 -0.50
N SER A 75 0.32 10.89 -0.62
CA SER A 75 1.64 11.27 -1.15
C SER A 75 2.10 10.54 -2.42
N ALA A 76 1.50 9.39 -2.76
CA ALA A 76 1.95 8.61 -3.91
C ALA A 76 1.39 9.14 -5.24
N SER A 77 2.02 8.73 -6.34
CA SER A 77 1.49 8.96 -7.69
C SER A 77 0.15 8.26 -7.86
N HIS A 78 -0.85 8.96 -8.41
CA HIS A 78 -2.18 8.41 -8.73
C HIS A 78 -2.14 7.17 -9.64
N ASN A 79 -1.05 6.96 -10.39
CA ASN A 79 -0.81 5.77 -11.21
C ASN A 79 -0.72 4.47 -10.38
N CYS A 80 -0.53 4.55 -9.06
CA CYS A 80 -0.52 3.36 -8.20
C CYS A 80 -1.91 2.97 -7.68
N SER A 81 -2.95 3.78 -7.91
CA SER A 81 -4.33 3.59 -7.41
C SER A 81 -4.88 2.18 -7.63
N GLN A 82 -4.82 1.66 -8.86
CA GLN A 82 -5.23 0.28 -9.15
C GLN A 82 -4.43 -0.74 -8.33
N GLY A 83 -3.11 -0.54 -8.23
CA GLY A 83 -2.24 -1.39 -7.41
C GLY A 83 -2.60 -1.34 -5.93
N LEU A 84 -2.95 -0.17 -5.39
CA LEU A 84 -3.41 -0.03 -4.00
C LEU A 84 -4.69 -0.82 -3.76
N ILE A 85 -5.67 -0.71 -4.67
CA ILE A 85 -6.94 -1.46 -4.62
C ILE A 85 -6.65 -2.97 -4.62
N GLU A 86 -5.97 -3.47 -5.67
CA GLU A 86 -5.71 -4.89 -5.86
C GLU A 86 -4.77 -5.48 -4.79
N GLY A 87 -3.82 -4.68 -4.30
CA GLY A 87 -2.80 -5.10 -3.34
C GLY A 87 -3.29 -5.11 -1.90
N LEU A 88 -4.13 -4.15 -1.50
CA LEU A 88 -4.45 -3.90 -0.10
C LEU A 88 -5.88 -4.31 0.30
N ILE A 89 -6.84 -4.35 -0.63
CA ILE A 89 -8.18 -4.91 -0.33
C ILE A 89 -8.10 -6.35 0.21
N PRO A 90 -7.28 -7.27 -0.36
CA PRO A 90 -7.16 -8.62 0.18
C PRO A 90 -6.62 -8.69 1.62
N MET A 91 -5.97 -7.63 2.09
CA MET A 91 -5.39 -7.56 3.44
C MET A 91 -6.32 -6.86 4.43
N LEU A 92 -6.94 -5.76 4.02
CA LEU A 92 -7.79 -4.92 4.87
C LEU A 92 -9.27 -5.33 4.85
N GLY A 93 -9.69 -6.01 3.79
CA GLY A 93 -11.10 -6.11 3.43
C GLY A 93 -11.58 -4.87 2.67
N GLU A 94 -12.57 -5.06 1.81
CA GLU A 94 -13.07 -4.00 0.91
C GLU A 94 -13.67 -2.81 1.68
N ALA A 95 -14.55 -3.07 2.65
CA ALA A 95 -15.21 -2.01 3.42
C ALA A 95 -14.20 -1.12 4.13
N ARG A 96 -13.25 -1.72 4.86
CA ARG A 96 -12.20 -0.99 5.57
C ARG A 96 -11.32 -0.18 4.64
N PHE A 97 -10.94 -0.73 3.48
CA PHE A 97 -10.15 0.01 2.50
C PHE A 97 -10.86 1.29 2.06
N TRP A 98 -12.14 1.18 1.69
CA TRP A 98 -12.91 2.33 1.22
C TRP A 98 -13.27 3.31 2.33
N ASP A 99 -13.55 2.84 3.55
CA ASP A 99 -13.74 3.70 4.72
C ASP A 99 -12.51 4.57 4.98
N ILE A 100 -11.31 3.97 4.93
CA ILE A 100 -10.04 4.70 5.08
C ILE A 100 -9.89 5.70 3.93
N ALA A 101 -10.09 5.26 2.68
CA ALA A 101 -9.91 6.12 1.51
C ALA A 101 -10.89 7.31 1.50
N ALA A 102 -12.13 7.11 1.94
CA ALA A 102 -13.15 8.15 2.01
C ALA A 102 -12.84 9.20 3.09
N GLN A 103 -12.19 8.80 4.19
CA GLN A 103 -11.81 9.69 5.30
C GLN A 103 -10.43 10.34 5.12
N THR A 104 -9.64 9.90 4.13
CA THR A 104 -8.30 10.44 3.87
C THR A 104 -8.40 11.66 2.96
N GLU A 105 -7.59 12.69 3.24
CA GLU A 105 -7.45 13.86 2.38
C GLU A 105 -6.65 13.49 1.11
N LEU A 106 -7.36 13.02 0.09
CA LEU A 106 -6.75 12.61 -1.18
C LEU A 106 -6.41 13.82 -2.04
N THR A 107 -5.33 13.69 -2.83
CA THR A 107 -5.17 14.59 -3.99
C THR A 107 -6.32 14.39 -4.99
N PRO A 108 -6.74 15.42 -5.75
CA PRO A 108 -7.81 15.28 -6.74
C PRO A 108 -7.53 14.14 -7.74
N ALA A 109 -6.30 14.05 -8.24
CA ALA A 109 -5.91 13.00 -9.17
C ALA A 109 -5.99 11.58 -8.56
N MET A 110 -5.63 11.41 -7.29
CA MET A 110 -5.78 10.11 -6.61
C MET A 110 -7.25 9.73 -6.47
N ALA A 111 -8.11 10.69 -6.10
CA ALA A 111 -9.56 10.45 -5.98
C ALA A 111 -10.18 10.03 -7.32
N ASP A 112 -9.87 10.76 -8.40
CA ASP A 112 -10.38 10.46 -9.75
C ASP A 112 -9.97 9.05 -10.21
N PHE A 113 -8.71 8.69 -10.02
CA PHE A 113 -8.20 7.38 -10.42
C PHE A 113 -8.76 6.24 -9.57
N LEU A 114 -8.90 6.44 -8.25
CA LEU A 114 -9.57 5.46 -7.40
C LEU A 114 -11.01 5.23 -7.86
N ASN A 115 -11.76 6.29 -8.18
CA ASN A 115 -13.12 6.15 -8.72
C ASN A 115 -13.14 5.48 -10.09
N TYR A 116 -12.23 5.86 -11.00
CA TYR A 116 -12.10 5.25 -12.32
C TYR A 116 -11.90 3.73 -12.22
N HIS A 117 -10.92 3.29 -11.43
CA HIS A 117 -10.61 1.86 -11.28
C HIS A 117 -11.60 1.08 -10.43
N SER A 118 -12.40 1.76 -9.59
CA SER A 118 -13.38 1.11 -8.72
C SER A 118 -14.83 1.24 -9.17
N HIS A 119 -15.09 1.94 -10.27
CA HIS A 119 -16.43 2.29 -10.74
C HIS A 119 -17.24 3.12 -9.73
N GLY A 120 -16.60 4.17 -9.19
CA GLY A 120 -17.25 5.16 -8.32
C GLY A 120 -17.43 4.74 -6.86
N LYS A 121 -16.69 3.73 -6.37
CA LYS A 121 -16.86 3.27 -4.98
C LYS A 121 -16.46 4.33 -3.96
N LEU A 122 -15.38 5.06 -4.19
CA LEU A 122 -14.92 6.10 -3.27
C LEU A 122 -16.02 7.15 -3.02
N ASP A 123 -16.69 7.61 -4.07
CA ASP A 123 -17.78 8.61 -3.94
C ASP A 123 -18.95 8.06 -3.13
N ARG A 124 -19.38 6.82 -3.38
CA ARG A 124 -20.44 6.18 -2.60
C ARG A 124 -20.12 6.11 -1.11
N TYR A 125 -18.87 5.80 -0.76
CA TYR A 125 -18.44 5.77 0.65
C TYR A 125 -18.37 7.18 1.27
N LYS A 126 -17.92 8.19 0.51
CA LYS A 126 -17.95 9.59 0.97
C LYS A 126 -19.37 10.10 1.21
N GLU A 127 -20.30 9.77 0.31
CA GLU A 127 -21.73 10.11 0.44
C GLU A 127 -22.37 9.43 1.66
N ALA A 128 -22.08 8.14 1.87
CA ALA A 128 -22.57 7.38 3.02
C ALA A 128 -22.05 7.97 4.34
N ALA A 129 -20.76 8.29 4.43
CA ALA A 129 -20.16 8.91 5.62
C ALA A 129 -20.79 10.28 5.93
N THR A 130 -21.06 11.08 4.89
CA THR A 130 -21.73 12.39 5.04
C THR A 130 -23.18 12.25 5.52
N SER A 131 -23.87 11.20 5.07
CA SER A 131 -25.26 10.93 5.45
C SER A 131 -25.39 10.39 6.88
N ALA A 132 -24.40 9.62 7.35
CA ALA A 132 -24.36 9.10 8.72
C ALA A 132 -24.09 10.19 9.77
N GLY A 133 -23.33 11.24 9.42
CA GLY A 133 -23.06 12.37 10.33
C GLY A 133 -24.19 13.40 10.45
N ARG A 134 -25.31 13.22 9.73
CA ARG A 134 -26.48 14.12 9.75
C ARG A 134 -27.67 13.57 10.56
N GLN A 135 -27.53 12.41 11.19
CA GLN A 135 -28.52 11.81 12.10
C GLN A 135 -28.11 12.03 13.55
#